data_AF-A0A9W8PLT2-F1
#
_entry.id   AF-A0A9W8PLT2-F1
#
_cell.length_a   1.000
_cell.length_b   1.000
_cell.length_c   1.000
_cell.angle_alpha   90.00
_cell.angle_beta   90.00
_cell.angle_gamma   90.00
#
_symmetry.space_group_name_H-M   'P 1'
#
loop_
_entity.id
_entity.type
_entity.pdbx_description
1 polymer ?
#
loop_
_entity_poly.entity_id
_entity_poly.type
_entity_poly.pdbx_seq_one_letter_code
_entity_poly.pdbx_strand_id
1 'polypeptide(L)'
;MYFSGLLLAFAATVSAVDMRAWSGDSCNGAFVACVGLNPNVCCVFSNSAGSGRLSISANAIPSSWRIRTQANTGGGCTYMANEQDSNGRTDLCMSYNSRGDRTGGSYWFLGRKRAEDKSCPAEQAEGKCEATVEPNALGLTDGTMYDIAGLSEEKFQELEKIAISGASADAVPAEFKILEA
;
A
#
# COMPACT_ATOMS: atom_id res chain seq x y z
N MET A 1 22.17 -19.57 -41.60
CA MET A 1 21.26 -20.27 -40.67
C MET A 1 20.92 -19.29 -39.56
N TYR A 2 19.67 -18.83 -39.52
CA TYR A 2 19.19 -17.84 -38.56
C TYR A 2 18.96 -18.51 -37.20
N PHE A 3 19.81 -18.25 -36.23
CA PHE A 3 19.50 -18.57 -34.84
C PHE A 3 18.79 -17.36 -34.22
N SER A 4 17.45 -17.44 -34.21
CA SER A 4 16.60 -16.55 -33.42
C SER A 4 16.94 -16.75 -31.95
N GLY A 5 17.69 -15.80 -31.37
CA GLY A 5 17.84 -15.69 -29.93
C GLY A 5 16.52 -15.27 -29.31
N LEU A 6 15.82 -16.21 -28.68
CA LEU A 6 14.70 -15.93 -27.78
C LEU A 6 15.26 -15.19 -26.56
N LEU A 7 15.15 -13.86 -26.58
CA LEU A 7 15.25 -13.04 -25.38
C LEU A 7 14.06 -13.37 -24.48
N LEU A 8 14.27 -14.26 -23.51
CA LEU A 8 13.43 -14.39 -22.33
C LEU A 8 13.58 -13.11 -21.51
N ALA A 9 12.80 -12.09 -21.86
CA ALA A 9 12.58 -10.94 -21.00
C ALA A 9 11.84 -11.46 -19.76
N PHE A 10 12.58 -11.64 -18.65
CA PHE A 10 11.99 -11.70 -17.32
C PHE A 10 11.26 -10.37 -17.12
N ALA A 11 9.94 -10.38 -17.33
CA ALA A 11 9.10 -9.30 -16.86
C ALA A 11 9.23 -9.33 -15.33
N ALA A 12 10.06 -8.45 -14.77
CA ALA A 12 9.94 -8.08 -13.37
C ALA A 12 8.47 -7.76 -13.17
N THR A 13 7.77 -8.55 -12.35
CA THR A 13 6.40 -8.26 -11.98
C THR A 13 6.45 -6.99 -11.17
N VAL A 14 6.34 -5.85 -11.85
CA VAL A 14 6.17 -4.55 -11.22
C VAL A 14 4.94 -4.70 -10.34
N SER A 15 5.16 -4.64 -9.04
CA SER A 15 4.11 -4.47 -8.06
C SER A 15 3.37 -3.19 -8.40
N ALA A 16 2.18 -3.33 -8.97
CA ALA A 16 1.39 -2.20 -9.45
C ALA A 16 0.29 -1.77 -8.47
N VAL A 17 0.13 -2.48 -7.35
CA VAL A 17 -0.96 -2.21 -6.40
C VAL A 17 -0.44 -1.27 -5.31
N ASP A 18 -1.14 -0.15 -5.13
CA ASP A 18 -0.87 0.76 -4.02
C ASP A 18 -1.80 0.43 -2.86
N MET A 19 -1.26 0.30 -1.66
CA MET A 19 -2.07 0.20 -0.44
C MET A 19 -2.05 1.52 0.29
N ARG A 20 -3.21 2.14 0.50
CA ARG A 20 -3.33 3.48 1.11
C ARG A 20 -4.15 3.41 2.40
N ALA A 21 -3.70 4.01 3.49
CA ALA A 21 -4.44 4.16 4.73
C ALA A 21 -4.86 5.63 4.93
N TRP A 22 -6.15 5.83 5.12
CA TRP A 22 -6.79 7.15 5.11
C TRP A 22 -7.14 7.58 6.53
N SER A 23 -7.11 8.90 6.77
CA SER A 23 -7.61 9.49 8.01
C SER A 23 -9.14 9.41 8.13
N GLY A 24 -9.87 9.40 7.01
CA GLY A 24 -11.31 9.26 6.96
C GLY A 24 -11.82 7.82 6.94
N ASP A 25 -13.09 7.64 7.26
CA ASP A 25 -13.74 6.32 7.40
C ASP A 25 -14.15 5.67 6.07
N SER A 26 -14.12 6.42 4.98
CA SER A 26 -14.65 6.04 3.67
C SER A 26 -13.64 6.26 2.54
N CYS A 27 -12.36 6.01 2.83
CA CYS A 27 -11.22 6.28 1.94
C CYS A 27 -11.17 7.74 1.48
N ASN A 28 -11.35 8.65 2.42
CA ASN A 28 -11.35 10.09 2.22
C ASN A 28 -10.35 10.78 3.16
N GLY A 29 -9.96 12.00 2.82
CA GLY A 29 -9.00 12.78 3.60
C GLY A 29 -7.55 12.53 3.20
N ALA A 30 -6.62 12.84 4.11
CA ALA A 30 -5.21 12.56 3.93
C ALA A 30 -4.93 11.06 4.06
N PHE A 31 -3.93 10.58 3.34
CA PHE A 31 -3.53 9.17 3.38
C PHE A 31 -2.03 8.98 3.46
N VAL A 32 -1.62 7.80 3.91
CA VAL A 32 -0.26 7.28 3.76
C VAL A 32 -0.34 6.02 2.92
N ALA A 33 0.65 5.75 2.10
CA ALA A 33 0.59 4.66 1.15
C ALA A 33 1.92 3.90 1.05
N CYS A 34 1.80 2.61 0.78
CA CYS A 34 2.84 1.82 0.14
C CYS A 34 2.51 1.74 -1.35
N VAL A 35 3.18 2.56 -2.14
CA VAL A 35 3.10 2.56 -3.61
C VAL A 35 3.90 1.39 -4.15
N GLY A 36 3.31 0.68 -5.11
CA GLY A 36 3.91 -0.50 -5.72
C GLY A 36 4.24 -1.60 -4.72
N LEU A 37 3.26 -1.97 -3.89
CA LEU A 37 3.40 -3.04 -2.91
C LEU A 37 3.44 -4.41 -3.61
N ASN A 38 4.38 -5.28 -3.22
CA ASN A 38 4.44 -6.66 -3.71
C ASN A 38 3.32 -7.55 -3.14
N PRO A 39 2.90 -8.61 -3.84
CA PRO A 39 1.90 -9.53 -3.32
C PRO A 39 2.43 -10.27 -2.09
N ASN A 40 1.55 -10.55 -1.13
CA ASN A 40 1.87 -11.14 0.17
C ASN A 40 2.85 -10.30 1.01
N VAL A 41 2.93 -9.00 0.76
CA VAL A 41 3.71 -8.09 1.57
C VAL A 41 2.74 -7.22 2.39
N CYS A 42 3.04 -7.07 3.67
CA CYS A 42 2.29 -6.23 4.59
C CYS A 42 2.83 -4.79 4.57
N CYS A 43 1.99 -3.84 4.19
CA CYS A 43 2.25 -2.43 4.45
C CYS A 43 1.84 -2.10 5.89
N VAL A 44 2.81 -1.75 6.74
CA VAL A 44 2.58 -1.39 8.15
C VAL A 44 2.49 0.13 8.25
N PHE A 45 1.32 0.65 8.63
CA PHE A 45 1.12 2.09 8.83
C PHE A 45 1.38 2.52 10.27
N SER A 46 1.18 1.61 11.22
CA SER A 46 1.52 1.83 12.62
C SER A 46 1.71 0.51 13.32
N ASN A 47 2.72 0.43 14.19
CA ASN A 47 2.89 -0.70 15.11
C ASN A 47 1.98 -0.60 16.35
N SER A 48 1.32 0.55 16.56
CA SER A 48 0.40 0.79 17.66
C SER A 48 -1.05 0.51 17.25
N ALA A 49 -1.91 0.16 18.21
CA ALA A 49 -3.32 -0.13 17.95
C ALA A 49 -4.15 1.10 17.53
N GLY A 50 -3.72 2.31 17.89
CA GLY A 50 -4.33 3.57 17.46
C GLY A 50 -3.47 4.25 16.42
N SER A 51 -3.69 3.95 15.14
CA SER A 51 -2.97 4.58 14.04
C SER A 51 -3.58 5.93 13.62
N GLY A 52 -4.78 6.27 14.08
CA GLY A 52 -5.53 7.42 13.57
C GLY A 52 -6.00 7.25 12.12
N ARG A 53 -5.85 6.05 11.55
CA ARG A 53 -6.29 5.71 10.19
C ARG A 53 -7.56 4.88 10.27
N LEU A 54 -8.63 5.34 9.64
CA LEU A 54 -9.94 4.72 9.78
C LEU A 54 -10.25 3.74 8.64
N SER A 55 -9.68 3.95 7.45
CA SER A 55 -9.93 3.08 6.30
C SER A 55 -8.67 2.79 5.50
N ILE A 56 -8.70 1.69 4.73
CA ILE A 56 -7.62 1.31 3.81
C ILE A 56 -8.21 1.14 2.42
N SER A 57 -7.50 1.59 1.39
CA SER A 57 -7.79 1.26 0.00
C SER A 57 -6.65 0.50 -0.65
N ALA A 58 -7.03 -0.33 -1.62
CA ALA A 58 -6.11 -0.89 -2.60
C ALA A 58 -6.40 -0.21 -3.94
N ASN A 59 -5.39 0.39 -4.55
CA ASN A 59 -5.49 1.20 -5.76
C ASN A 59 -4.58 0.66 -6.86
N ALA A 60 -4.84 1.11 -8.09
CA ALA A 60 -4.06 0.73 -9.27
C ALA A 60 -4.01 -0.79 -9.54
N ILE A 61 -5.04 -1.53 -9.09
CA ILE A 61 -5.15 -2.96 -9.34
C ILE A 61 -5.39 -3.17 -10.84
N PRO A 62 -4.55 -3.93 -11.56
CA PRO A 62 -4.84 -4.27 -12.94
C PRO A 62 -6.16 -5.04 -13.03
N SER A 63 -7.08 -4.62 -13.91
CA SER A 63 -8.41 -5.24 -14.04
C SER A 63 -8.38 -6.73 -14.41
N SER A 64 -7.27 -7.19 -14.97
CA SER A 64 -7.01 -8.60 -15.28
C SER A 64 -6.61 -9.43 -14.06
N TRP A 65 -6.27 -8.79 -12.94
CA TRP A 65 -5.82 -9.46 -11.73
C TRP A 65 -7.00 -9.83 -10.83
N ARG A 66 -6.96 -11.05 -10.29
CA ARG A 66 -7.91 -11.53 -9.29
C ARG A 66 -7.19 -11.62 -7.96
N ILE A 67 -7.19 -10.50 -7.25
CA ILE A 67 -6.57 -10.39 -5.93
C ILE A 67 -7.62 -10.28 -4.83
N ARG A 68 -7.20 -10.69 -3.65
CA ARG A 68 -7.85 -10.46 -2.37
C ARG A 68 -7.01 -9.49 -1.57
N THR A 69 -7.66 -8.52 -0.97
CA THR A 69 -7.06 -7.45 -0.18
C THR A 69 -7.51 -7.59 1.25
N GLN A 70 -6.63 -7.29 2.20
CA GLN A 70 -6.89 -7.41 3.62
C GLN A 70 -6.46 -6.13 4.32
N ALA A 71 -7.31 -5.63 5.20
CA ALA A 71 -7.03 -4.56 6.14
C ALA A 71 -6.84 -5.17 7.54
N ASN A 72 -5.85 -4.68 8.27
CA ASN A 72 -5.48 -5.17 9.60
C ASN A 72 -5.60 -4.09 10.68
N THR A 73 -5.82 -4.51 11.92
CA THR A 73 -5.99 -3.70 13.14
C THR A 73 -5.13 -4.27 14.28
N GLY A 74 -4.99 -3.50 15.36
CA GLY A 74 -4.33 -3.92 16.61
C GLY A 74 -2.80 -3.84 16.60
N GLY A 75 -2.21 -3.17 15.60
CA GLY A 75 -0.77 -2.97 15.46
C GLY A 75 -0.21 -3.82 14.32
N GLY A 76 0.32 -3.16 13.29
CA GLY A 76 0.84 -3.79 12.08
C GLY A 76 -0.18 -4.65 11.34
N CYS A 77 0.26 -5.78 10.81
CA CYS A 77 -0.61 -6.78 10.17
C CYS A 77 -0.99 -7.95 11.09
N THR A 78 -1.29 -7.67 12.37
CA THR A 78 -1.53 -8.73 13.36
C THR A 78 -2.96 -9.28 13.30
N TYR A 79 -3.98 -8.41 13.33
CA TYR A 79 -5.38 -8.85 13.36
C TYR A 79 -6.15 -8.42 12.13
N MET A 80 -6.87 -9.35 11.49
CA MET A 80 -7.72 -9.04 10.35
C MET A 80 -8.92 -8.17 10.75
N ALA A 81 -9.03 -6.98 10.16
CA ALA A 81 -10.18 -6.10 10.30
C ALA A 81 -11.19 -6.29 9.18
N ASN A 82 -10.74 -6.31 7.92
CA ASN A 82 -11.58 -6.40 6.74
C ASN A 82 -10.85 -7.19 5.65
N GLU A 83 -11.60 -7.84 4.77
CA GLU A 83 -11.08 -8.55 3.61
C GLU A 83 -12.03 -8.34 2.44
N GLN A 84 -11.50 -7.98 1.27
CA GLN A 84 -12.29 -7.77 0.07
C GLN A 84 -11.57 -8.29 -1.18
N ASP A 85 -12.35 -8.91 -2.06
CA ASP A 85 -11.91 -9.35 -3.37
C ASP A 85 -12.04 -8.23 -4.39
N SER A 86 -11.02 -8.05 -5.22
CA SER A 86 -11.06 -7.07 -6.32
C SER A 86 -12.20 -7.35 -7.28
N ASN A 87 -12.45 -8.62 -7.62
CA ASN A 87 -13.47 -9.01 -8.59
C ASN A 87 -13.40 -8.26 -9.94
N GLY A 88 -12.21 -7.79 -10.34
CA GLY A 88 -11.99 -7.02 -11.57
C GLY A 88 -12.06 -5.50 -11.37
N ARG A 89 -12.25 -5.03 -10.13
CA ARG A 89 -12.15 -3.62 -9.77
C ARG A 89 -10.70 -3.18 -9.69
N THR A 90 -10.42 -1.99 -10.22
CA THR A 90 -9.11 -1.34 -10.15
C THR A 90 -8.82 -0.72 -8.79
N ASP A 91 -9.89 -0.36 -8.07
CA ASP A 91 -9.82 0.33 -6.80
C ASP A 91 -10.83 -0.27 -5.83
N LEU A 92 -10.38 -0.53 -4.61
CA LEU A 92 -11.19 -1.06 -3.53
C LEU A 92 -11.03 -0.18 -2.30
N CYS A 93 -12.15 0.19 -1.68
CA CYS A 93 -12.15 0.84 -0.39
C CYS A 93 -12.64 -0.13 0.69
N MET A 94 -11.80 -0.37 1.69
CA MET A 94 -12.14 -1.06 2.91
C MET A 94 -12.40 -0.03 4.00
N SER A 95 -13.63 0.48 4.02
CA SER A 95 -14.12 1.46 4.99
C SER A 95 -13.91 1.03 6.45
N TYR A 96 -13.99 2.00 7.35
CA TYR A 96 -13.95 1.78 8.79
C TYR A 96 -15.03 0.78 9.22
N ASN A 97 -14.73 0.02 10.26
CA ASN A 97 -15.65 -0.91 10.89
C ASN A 97 -15.37 -0.90 12.40
N SER A 98 -16.23 -1.54 13.19
CA SER A 98 -16.14 -1.54 14.66
C SER A 98 -14.88 -2.24 15.23
N ARG A 99 -13.92 -2.66 14.40
CA ARG A 99 -12.67 -3.33 14.80
C ARG A 99 -11.50 -2.36 15.05
N GLY A 100 -11.78 -1.05 15.09
CA GLY A 100 -10.78 -0.02 15.40
C GLY A 100 -9.93 0.41 14.19
N ASP A 101 -8.89 1.17 14.50
CA ASP A 101 -8.03 1.80 13.50
C ASP A 101 -7.27 0.79 12.65
N ARG A 102 -6.94 1.22 11.43
CA ARG A 102 -6.25 0.41 10.43
C ARG A 102 -4.76 0.60 10.54
N THR A 103 -4.09 -0.48 10.90
CA THR A 103 -2.67 -0.49 11.29
C THR A 103 -1.79 -1.14 10.24
N GLY A 104 -2.37 -1.91 9.32
CA GLY A 104 -1.67 -2.45 8.16
C GLY A 104 -2.59 -2.97 7.07
N GLY A 105 -2.03 -3.23 5.89
CA GLY A 105 -2.77 -3.78 4.76
C GLY A 105 -1.90 -4.68 3.89
N SER A 106 -2.50 -5.72 3.31
CA SER A 106 -1.82 -6.64 2.40
C SER A 106 -2.76 -7.13 1.30
N TYR A 107 -2.21 -7.74 0.25
CA TYR A 107 -3.00 -8.38 -0.78
C TYR A 107 -2.33 -9.64 -1.32
N TRP A 108 -3.11 -10.56 -1.89
CA TRP A 108 -2.61 -11.79 -2.53
C TRP A 108 -3.49 -12.23 -3.70
N PHE A 109 -2.98 -13.09 -4.57
CA PHE A 109 -3.73 -13.62 -5.71
C PHE A 109 -4.61 -14.81 -5.32
N LEU A 110 -5.89 -14.79 -5.73
CA LEU A 110 -6.88 -15.86 -5.46
C LEU A 110 -6.68 -17.09 -6.35
N GLY A 111 -6.20 -16.89 -7.57
CA GLY A 111 -5.90 -17.96 -8.51
C GLY A 111 -4.42 -18.33 -8.44
N ARG A 112 -4.06 -19.36 -7.67
CA ARG A 112 -2.67 -19.90 -7.58
C ARG A 112 -2.15 -20.56 -8.88
N LYS A 113 -2.64 -20.19 -10.06
CA LYS A 113 -2.16 -20.72 -11.36
C LYS A 113 -1.08 -19.86 -12.05
N ARG A 114 -0.59 -18.80 -11.41
CA ARG A 114 0.49 -17.95 -11.94
C ARG A 114 1.57 -17.61 -10.90
N ALA A 115 1.96 -18.60 -10.10
CA ALA A 115 3.20 -18.53 -9.34
C ALA A 115 3.66 -19.97 -9.03
N GLU A 116 4.31 -20.62 -10.00
CA GLU A 116 5.42 -21.51 -9.65
C GLU A 116 6.58 -20.72 -9.02
N ASP A 117 6.52 -19.39 -9.05
CA ASP A 117 7.32 -18.52 -8.23
C ASP A 117 6.81 -18.49 -6.79
N LYS A 118 7.26 -19.47 -6.00
CA LYS A 118 7.37 -19.34 -4.53
C LYS A 118 8.33 -18.22 -4.11
N SER A 119 8.70 -17.30 -5.00
CA SER A 119 9.53 -16.17 -4.66
C SER A 119 8.69 -15.16 -3.90
N CYS A 120 8.77 -15.23 -2.58
CA CYS A 120 8.93 -13.98 -1.84
C CYS A 120 10.09 -13.19 -2.49
N PRO A 121 10.12 -11.85 -2.42
CA PRO A 121 11.33 -11.11 -2.78
C PRO A 121 12.55 -11.82 -2.15
N ALA A 122 13.66 -11.91 -2.90
CA ALA A 122 14.76 -12.88 -2.74
C ALA A 122 15.45 -12.95 -1.35
N GLU A 123 14.93 -12.25 -0.36
CA GLU A 123 15.36 -12.12 1.02
C GLU A 123 14.55 -12.98 2.01
N GLN A 124 13.52 -13.72 1.59
CA GLN A 124 12.70 -14.53 2.51
C GLN A 124 12.46 -15.99 2.10
N ALA A 125 12.51 -16.87 3.11
CA ALA A 125 12.35 -18.31 2.98
C ALA A 125 10.90 -18.72 2.63
N GLU A 126 10.78 -19.78 1.81
CA GLU A 126 9.51 -20.33 1.33
C GLU A 126 8.53 -20.64 2.47
N GLY A 127 7.31 -20.10 2.39
CA GLY A 127 6.15 -20.65 3.12
C GLY A 127 5.17 -19.62 3.67
N LYS A 128 5.64 -18.43 4.04
CA LYS A 128 4.83 -17.28 4.42
C LYS A 128 5.64 -16.03 4.10
N CYS A 129 5.30 -15.32 3.03
CA CYS A 129 5.89 -14.01 2.83
C CYS A 129 5.27 -13.10 3.91
N GLU A 130 6.01 -12.92 5.00
CA GLU A 130 5.70 -11.99 6.10
C GLU A 130 6.57 -10.74 5.96
N ALA A 131 6.92 -10.37 4.73
CA ALA A 131 7.63 -9.13 4.47
C ALA A 131 6.74 -7.97 4.89
N THR A 132 7.23 -7.17 5.84
CA THR A 132 6.61 -5.92 6.26
C THR A 132 7.39 -4.77 5.64
N VAL A 133 6.68 -3.76 5.15
CA VAL A 133 7.23 -2.55 4.55
C VAL A 133 6.52 -1.37 5.17
N GLU A 134 7.30 -0.33 5.44
CA GLU A 134 6.80 0.95 5.92
C GLU A 134 6.28 1.80 4.75
N PRO A 135 5.37 2.75 5.01
CA PRO A 135 4.77 3.56 3.97
C PRO A 135 5.84 4.41 3.28
N ASN A 136 5.84 4.42 1.95
CA ASN A 136 6.80 5.18 1.13
C ASN A 136 6.18 6.45 0.53
N ALA A 137 4.86 6.64 0.63
CA ALA A 137 4.21 7.86 0.15
C ALA A 137 3.22 8.45 1.17
N LEU A 138 3.07 9.76 1.18
CA LEU A 138 2.03 10.48 1.92
C LEU A 138 1.21 11.32 0.94
N GLY A 139 -0.10 11.12 0.95
CA GLY A 139 -1.06 11.84 0.14
C GLY A 139 -1.82 12.90 0.93
N LEU A 140 -1.88 14.12 0.39
CA LEU A 140 -2.75 15.18 0.91
C LEU A 140 -4.21 14.97 0.48
N THR A 141 -5.12 15.75 1.08
CA THR A 141 -6.53 15.85 0.68
C THR A 141 -6.73 16.22 -0.78
N ASP A 142 -5.77 16.95 -1.36
CA ASP A 142 -5.79 17.40 -2.76
C ASP A 142 -5.33 16.31 -3.73
N GLY A 143 -4.92 15.13 -3.24
CA GLY A 143 -4.44 14.02 -4.05
C GLY A 143 -2.98 14.10 -4.47
N THR A 144 -2.25 15.15 -4.06
CA THR A 144 -0.79 15.24 -4.26
C THR A 144 -0.09 14.21 -3.37
N MET A 145 0.77 13.38 -3.97
CA MET A 145 1.56 12.38 -3.27
C MET A 145 3.00 12.87 -3.09
N TYR A 146 3.53 12.70 -1.88
CA TYR A 146 4.91 13.01 -1.52
C TYR A 146 5.65 11.74 -1.15
N ASP A 147 6.90 11.62 -1.60
CA ASP A 147 7.77 10.52 -1.21
C ASP A 147 8.21 10.74 0.25
N ILE A 148 7.94 9.74 1.10
CA ILE A 148 8.34 9.70 2.50
C ILE A 148 9.45 8.67 2.77
N ALA A 149 9.94 7.98 1.74
CA ALA A 149 11.02 7.01 1.88
C ALA A 149 12.31 7.69 2.39
N GLY A 150 12.67 7.40 3.63
CA GLY A 150 13.90 7.90 4.25
C GLY A 150 13.80 9.31 4.85
N LEU A 151 12.60 9.86 5.01
CA LEU A 151 12.37 11.08 5.79
C LEU A 151 12.47 10.81 7.29
N SER A 152 12.99 11.79 8.05
CA SER A 152 13.01 11.69 9.51
C SER A 152 11.58 11.74 10.06
N GLU A 153 11.33 10.98 11.13
CA GLU A 153 10.03 10.91 11.84
C GLU A 153 9.45 12.30 12.16
N GLU A 154 10.31 13.25 12.51
CA GLU A 154 9.93 14.65 12.80
C GLU A 154 9.31 15.35 11.59
N LYS A 155 9.91 15.16 10.41
CA LYS A 155 9.42 15.76 9.15
C LYS A 155 8.17 15.05 8.64
N PHE A 156 8.07 13.74 8.89
CA PHE A 156 6.86 12.98 8.63
C PHE A 156 5.68 13.47 9.49
N GLN A 157 5.90 13.72 10.79
CA GLN A 157 4.85 14.25 11.67
C GLN A 157 4.43 15.69 11.31
N GLU A 158 5.36 16.54 10.85
CA GLU A 158 5.02 17.87 10.33
C GLU A 158 4.14 17.76 9.08
N LEU A 159 4.52 16.91 8.11
CA LEU A 159 3.70 16.64 6.94
C LEU A 159 2.34 16.08 7.28
N GLU A 160 2.28 15.11 8.20
CA GLU A 160 1.03 14.47 8.60
C GLU A 160 0.09 15.49 9.24
N LYS A 161 0.59 16.39 10.09
CA LYS A 161 -0.22 17.50 10.64
C LYS A 161 -0.74 18.44 9.56
N ILE A 162 0.10 18.80 8.59
CA ILE A 162 -0.30 19.65 7.46
C ILE A 162 -1.37 18.93 6.62
N ALA A 163 -1.18 17.64 6.35
CA ALA A 163 -2.09 16.82 5.58
C ALA A 163 -3.46 16.66 6.25
N ILE A 164 -3.47 16.39 7.56
CA ILE A 164 -4.70 16.29 8.36
C ILE A 164 -5.39 17.65 8.46
N SER A 165 -4.63 18.74 8.50
CA SER A 165 -5.20 20.09 8.53
C SER A 165 -5.91 20.51 7.23
N GLY A 166 -5.77 19.73 6.16
CA GLY A 166 -6.37 20.01 4.85
C GLY A 166 -5.69 21.15 4.10
N ALA A 167 -4.42 21.43 4.42
CA ALA A 167 -3.65 22.45 3.72
C ALA A 167 -3.25 21.94 2.32
N SER A 168 -3.32 22.83 1.34
CA SER A 168 -2.98 22.51 -0.05
C SER A 168 -1.48 22.31 -0.26
N ALA A 169 -1.10 21.80 -1.43
CA ALA A 169 0.30 21.59 -1.82
C ALA A 169 1.19 22.86 -1.67
N ASP A 170 0.60 24.06 -1.68
CA ASP A 170 1.31 25.34 -1.47
C ASP A 170 1.82 25.54 -0.04
N ALA A 171 1.25 24.83 0.94
CA ALA A 171 1.68 24.88 2.34
C ALA A 171 2.77 23.85 2.66
N VAL A 172 3.07 22.94 1.73
CA VAL A 172 4.11 21.94 1.91
C VAL A 172 5.47 22.55 1.57
N PRO A 173 6.45 22.51 2.49
CA PRO A 173 7.79 22.98 2.21
C PRO A 173 8.38 22.33 0.96
N ALA A 174 9.01 23.11 0.08
CA ALA A 174 9.60 22.64 -1.19
C ALA A 174 10.72 21.57 -1.03
N GLU A 175 11.08 21.25 0.20
CA GLU A 175 12.02 20.18 0.55
C GLU A 175 11.43 18.78 0.33
N PHE A 176 10.09 18.66 0.26
CA PHE A 176 9.42 17.38 0.04
C PHE A 176 9.33 17.04 -1.44
N LYS A 177 9.88 15.89 -1.82
CA LYS A 177 9.80 15.40 -3.20
C LYS A 177 8.38 14.95 -3.49
N ILE A 178 7.75 15.58 -4.46
CA ILE A 178 6.50 15.10 -5.04
C ILE A 178 6.80 13.77 -5.72
N LEU A 179 6.03 12.75 -5.38
CA LEU A 179 6.09 11.45 -6.02
C LEU A 179 5.25 11.59 -7.31
N GLU A 180 5.92 11.91 -8.42
CA GLU A 180 5.29 11.93 -9.74
C GLU A 180 4.87 10.51 -10.10
N ALA A 181 3.55 10.34 -10.35
CA ALA A 181 2.92 9.08 -10.72
C ALA A 181 3.20 8.67 -12.17
#